data_AF-K5YVG9-F1
#
_entry.id   AF-K5YVG9-F1
#
_cell.length_a   1.000
_cell.length_b   1.000
_cell.length_c   1.000
_cell.angle_alpha   90.00
_cell.angle_beta   90.00
_cell.angle_gamma   90.00
#
_symmetry.space_group_name_H-M   'P 1'
#
loop_
_entity.id
_entity.type
_entity.pdbx_description
1 polymer ?
#
loop_
_entity_poly.entity_id
_entity_poly.type
_entity_poly.pdbx_seq_one_letter_code
_entity_poly.pdbx_strand_id
1 'polypeptide(L)' 'MYLVRCGVPFEIAFGLDEADRLAFIVTMGTLEGHRFDWTALRWRDEEAGGRG' A
#
# COMPACT_ATOMS: atom_id res chain seq x y z
N MET A 1 -10.93 3.31 -1.63
CA MET A 1 -11.46 2.12 -2.35
C MET A 1 -10.41 1.04 -2.68
N TYR A 2 -9.11 1.25 -2.41
CA TYR A 2 -8.06 0.24 -2.66
C TYR A 2 -8.23 -1.02 -1.79
N LEU A 3 -8.40 -0.88 -0.47
CA LEU A 3 -8.52 -2.03 0.44
C LEU A 3 -9.70 -2.96 0.11
N VAL A 4 -10.83 -2.38 -0.31
CA VAL A 4 -11.99 -3.17 -0.77
C VAL A 4 -11.66 -3.96 -2.04
N ARG A 5 -10.86 -3.40 -2.96
CA ARG A 5 -10.35 -4.16 -4.13
C ARG A 5 -9.42 -5.29 -3.71
N CYS A 6 -8.67 -5.13 -2.62
CA CYS A 6 -7.83 -6.17 -2.03
C CYS A 6 -8.63 -7.20 -1.20
N GLY A 7 -9.97 -7.15 -1.20
CA GLY A 7 -10.82 -8.11 -0.49
C GLY A 7 -11.11 -7.77 0.97
N VAL A 8 -10.67 -6.61 1.47
CA VAL A 8 -11.03 -6.14 2.82
C VAL A 8 -12.52 -5.75 2.83
N PRO A 9 -13.34 -6.26 3.77
CA PRO A 9 -14.75 -5.88 3.87
C PRO A 9 -14.94 -4.36 4.02
N PHE A 10 -16.04 -3.85 3.46
CA PHE A 10 -16.28 -2.41 3.37
C PHE A 10 -16.32 -1.75 4.74
N GLU A 11 -17.04 -2.34 5.69
CA GLU A 11 -17.20 -1.87 7.06
C GLU A 11 -15.87 -1.78 7.80
N ILE A 12 -14.95 -2.71 7.54
CA ILE A 12 -13.60 -2.68 8.10
C ILE A 12 -12.81 -1.56 7.44
N ALA A 13 -12.75 -1.52 6.11
CA ALA A 13 -11.98 -0.51 5.38
C ALA A 13 -12.40 0.94 5.69
N PHE A 14 -13.68 1.16 6.00
CA PHE A 14 -14.22 2.46 6.39
C PHE A 14 -14.11 2.75 7.89
N GLY A 15 -13.99 1.72 8.74
CA GLY A 15 -13.78 1.86 10.18
C GLY A 15 -12.33 2.12 10.59
N LEU A 16 -11.35 1.88 9.71
CA LEU A 16 -9.94 2.15 9.99
C LEU A 16 -9.66 3.65 10.12
N ASP A 17 -8.86 3.99 11.13
CA ASP A 17 -8.27 5.31 11.26
C ASP A 17 -7.19 5.55 10.19
N GLU A 18 -6.62 6.74 10.17
CA GLU A 18 -5.64 7.13 9.16
C GLU A 18 -4.35 6.28 9.24
N ALA A 19 -3.90 5.95 10.44
CA ALA A 19 -2.68 5.19 10.67
C ALA A 19 -2.85 3.74 10.22
N ASP A 20 -3.95 3.10 10.60
CA ASP A 20 -4.30 1.74 10.20
C ASP A 20 -4.49 1.65 8.69
N ARG A 21 -5.17 2.63 8.09
CA ARG A 21 -5.38 2.68 6.64
C ARG A 21 -4.05 2.77 5.89
N LEU A 22 -3.13 3.60 6.36
CA LEU A 22 -1.78 3.70 5.80
C LEU A 22 -1.03 2.36 5.95
N ALA A 23 -1.07 1.74 7.13
CA ALA A 23 -0.42 0.46 7.39
C ALA A 23 -0.93 -0.64 6.43
N PHE A 24 -2.24 -0.70 6.19
CA PHE A 24 -2.83 -1.64 5.23
C PHE A 24 -2.39 -1.35 3.79
N ILE A 25 -2.40 -0.09 3.35
CA ILE A 25 -1.96 0.29 2.00
C ILE A 25 -0.50 -0.11 1.80
N VAL A 26 0.38 0.20 2.76
CA VAL A 26 1.80 -0.13 2.68
C VAL A 26 2.02 -1.65 2.71
N THR A 27 1.30 -2.37 3.57
CA THR A 27 1.41 -3.84 3.66
C THR A 27 1.00 -4.51 2.36
N MET A 28 -0.15 -4.14 1.78
CA MET A 28 -0.62 -4.72 0.54
C MET A 28 0.30 -4.40 -0.64
N GLY A 29 0.74 -3.15 -0.79
CA GLY A 29 1.70 -2.81 -1.84
C GLY A 29 3.06 -3.51 -1.66
N THR A 30 3.48 -3.77 -0.41
CA THR A 30 4.70 -4.57 -0.15
C THR A 30 4.52 -6.03 -0.58
N LEU A 31 3.35 -6.62 -0.36
CA LEU A 31 3.02 -7.96 -0.85
C LEU A 31 2.96 -8.03 -2.39
N GLU A 32 2.62 -6.92 -3.04
CA GLU A 32 2.66 -6.75 -4.51
C GLU A 32 4.09 -6.52 -5.05
N GLY A 33 5.09 -6.41 -4.17
CA GLY A 33 6.51 -6.23 -4.54
C GLY A 33 7.00 -4.79 -4.51
N HIS A 34 6.15 -3.83 -4.16
CA HIS A 34 6.54 -2.42 -4.05
C HIS A 34 7.34 -2.15 -2.77
N ARG A 35 8.11 -1.06 -2.78
CA ARG A 35 8.87 -0.59 -1.60
C ARG A 35 8.41 0.81 -1.21
N PHE A 36 8.04 0.99 0.06
CA PHE A 36 7.61 2.28 0.59
C PHE A 36 8.77 3.06 1.22
N ASP A 37 8.89 4.35 0.93
CA ASP A 37 9.80 5.28 1.59
C ASP A 37 9.09 5.97 2.75
N TRP A 38 9.46 5.57 3.97
CA TRP A 38 8.90 6.12 5.21
C TRP A 38 9.35 7.55 5.52
N THR A 39 10.49 7.99 4.97
CA THR A 39 10.99 9.36 5.18
C THR A 39 10.25 10.35 4.28
N ALA A 40 10.02 9.96 3.01
CA ALA A 40 9.31 10.79 2.04
C ALA A 40 7.80 10.51 1.96
N LEU A 41 7.30 9.53 2.72
CA LEU A 41 5.91 9.07 2.75
C LEU A 41 5.32 8.78 1.36
N ARG A 42 6.09 8.08 0.52
CA ARG A 42 5.68 7.72 -0.85
C ARG A 42 6.25 6.37 -1.27
N TRP A 43 5.63 5.74 -2.26
CA TRP A 43 6.21 4.58 -2.92
C TRP A 43 7.53 4.98 -3.62
N ARG A 44 8.52 4.10 -3.58
CA ARG A 44 9.71 4.26 -4.42
C ARG A 44 9.32 3.91 -5.84
N ASP A 45 9.61 4.81 -6.76
CA ASP A 45 9.55 4.49 -8.18
C ASP A 45 10.56 3.36 -8.43
N GLU A 46 10.14 2.27 -9.07
CA GLU A 46 11.10 1.38 -9.69
C GLU A 46 11.82 2.23 -10.74
N GLU A 47 13.11 2.49 -10.55
CA GLU A 47 13.94 2.90 -11.68
C GLU A 47 13.67 1.88 -12.79
N ALA A 48 13.28 2.35 -13.97
CA ALA A 48 13.12 1.53 -15.16
C ALA A 48 14.48 0.91 -15.54
N GLY A 49 14.90 -0.09 -14.78
CA GLY A 49 16.14 -0.84 -14.91
C GLY A 49 15.81 -2.20 -15.47
N GLY A 50 16.19 -2.41 -16.73
CA GLY A 50 15.80 -3.53 -17.56
C GLY A 50 16.04 -4.91 -16.96
N ARG A 51 15.27 -5.86 -17.49
CA ARG A 51 15.62 -7.27 -17.51
C ARG A 51 17.08 -7.42 -17.92
N GLY A 52 17.92 -7.88 -17.00
CA GLY A 52 19.14 -8.62 -17.32
C GLY A 52 18.79 -10.02 -17.80
#